data_AF-A0A800AX44-F1
#
_entry.id   AF-A0A800AX44-F1
#
_cell.length_a   1.000
_cell.length_b   1.000
_cell.length_c   1.000
_cell.angle_alpha   90.00
_cell.angle_beta   90.00
_cell.angle_gamma   90.00
#
_symmetry.space_group_name_H-M   'P 1'
#
loop_
_entity.id
_entity.type
_entity.pdbx_description
1 polymer ?
#
loop_
_entity_poly.entity_id
_entity_poly.type
_entity_poly.pdbx_seq_one_letter_code
_entity_poly.pdbx_strand_id
1 'polypeptide(L)'
;MQIIKNSFPNYSETELISSAYSQLYDKYQTGLGHYFRNLYHIFKFIDNSEITDKSQYSSLVRAQLSNFELVILFYNSITDYGNLKFKPLIEKYKILKNINIETLIDEEKHIEYYESLKNR
;
A
#
# COMPACT_ATOMS: atom_id res chain seq x y z
N MET A 1 2.60 12.77 12.91
CA MET A 1 3.73 13.33 12.13
C MET A 1 4.49 14.46 12.81
N GLN A 2 3.86 15.33 13.64
CA GLN A 2 4.55 16.42 14.35
C GLN A 2 5.79 15.98 15.16
N ILE A 3 5.72 14.80 15.80
CA ILE A 3 6.81 14.26 16.63
C ILE A 3 8.03 13.85 15.77
N ILE A 4 7.81 13.24 14.62
CA ILE A 4 8.89 12.81 13.70
C ILE A 4 9.51 14.03 13.00
N LYS A 5 8.68 15.01 12.60
CA LYS A 5 9.17 16.23 11.92
C LYS A 5 10.08 17.07 12.82
N ASN A 6 9.80 17.11 14.13
CA ASN A 6 10.64 17.80 15.11
C ASN A 6 12.01 17.12 15.32
N SER A 7 12.12 15.82 15.01
CA SER A 7 13.38 15.07 15.10
C SER A 7 14.18 15.07 13.78
N PHE A 8 13.54 15.39 12.65
CA PHE A 8 14.14 15.35 11.30
C PHE A 8 13.73 16.57 10.43
N PRO A 9 14.21 17.79 10.74
CA PRO A 9 13.76 19.02 10.08
C PRO A 9 14.14 19.13 8.59
N ASN A 10 15.08 18.31 8.11
CA ASN A 10 15.59 18.37 6.74
C ASN A 10 15.04 17.27 5.81
N TYR A 11 14.14 16.42 6.29
CA TYR A 11 13.59 15.33 5.48
C TYR A 11 12.46 15.85 4.57
N SER A 12 12.50 15.45 3.30
CA SER A 12 11.35 15.55 2.40
C SER A 12 10.19 14.68 2.91
N GLU A 13 8.97 14.95 2.42
CA GLU A 13 7.78 14.20 2.84
C GLU A 13 7.91 12.69 2.52
N THR A 14 8.46 12.35 1.35
CA THR A 14 8.76 10.96 0.97
C THR A 14 9.75 10.30 1.93
N GLU A 15 10.79 11.00 2.37
CA GLU A 15 11.76 10.46 3.36
C GLU A 15 11.11 10.27 4.73
N LEU A 16 10.20 11.16 5.14
CA LEU A 16 9.43 11.01 6.37
C LEU A 16 8.50 9.78 6.31
N ILE A 17 7.78 9.61 5.20
CA ILE A 17 6.93 8.43 4.95
C ILE A 17 7.78 7.16 5.00
N SER A 18 8.89 7.12 4.26
CA SER A 18 9.80 5.96 4.22
C SER A 18 10.37 5.63 5.59
N SER A 19 10.80 6.63 6.36
CA SER A 19 11.30 6.43 7.72
C SER A 19 10.23 5.91 8.67
N ALA A 20 9.02 6.49 8.63
CA ALA A 20 7.90 6.06 9.46
C ALA A 20 7.44 4.64 9.11
N TYR A 21 7.34 4.32 7.82
CA TYR A 21 6.99 2.99 7.35
C TYR A 21 8.07 1.97 7.70
N SER A 22 9.35 2.32 7.57
CA SER A 22 10.47 1.47 7.95
C SER A 22 10.40 1.06 9.43
N GLN A 23 10.17 2.03 10.33
CA GLN A 23 10.00 1.75 11.76
C GLN A 23 8.79 0.86 12.06
N LEU A 24 7.67 1.08 11.36
CA LEU A 24 6.49 0.23 11.46
C LEU A 24 6.82 -1.20 10.99
N TYR A 25 7.48 -1.30 9.84
CA TYR A 25 7.83 -2.57 9.22
C TYR A 25 8.80 -3.33 10.11
N ASP A 26 9.88 -2.73 10.61
CA ASP A 26 10.84 -3.38 11.51
C ASP A 26 10.16 -3.95 12.77
N LYS A 27 9.17 -3.23 13.31
CA LYS A 27 8.42 -3.67 14.49
C LYS A 27 7.48 -4.85 14.20
N TYR A 28 6.88 -4.90 13.01
CA TYR A 28 5.83 -5.87 12.65
C TYR A 28 6.20 -6.76 11.45
N GLN A 29 7.50 -6.84 11.11
CA GLN A 29 8.01 -7.36 9.84
C GLN A 29 7.49 -8.75 9.54
N THR A 30 7.53 -9.63 10.54
CA THR A 30 7.07 -11.01 10.38
C THR A 30 5.60 -11.02 9.97
N GLY A 31 4.72 -10.36 10.72
CA GLY A 31 3.28 -10.34 10.41
C GLY A 31 2.95 -9.65 9.09
N LEU A 32 3.41 -8.41 8.91
CA LEU A 32 3.12 -7.61 7.71
C LEU A 32 3.75 -8.20 6.45
N GLY A 33 4.99 -8.67 6.54
CA GLY A 33 5.70 -9.30 5.43
C GLY A 33 5.03 -10.60 4.99
N HIS A 34 4.58 -11.44 5.92
CA HIS A 34 3.81 -12.65 5.59
C HIS A 34 2.46 -12.30 4.96
N TYR A 35 1.74 -11.35 5.55
CA TYR A 35 0.43 -10.91 5.07
C TYR A 35 0.51 -10.38 3.62
N PHE A 36 1.36 -9.39 3.34
CA PHE A 36 1.46 -8.81 2.00
C PHE A 36 2.06 -9.77 0.97
N ARG A 37 2.90 -10.71 1.38
CA ARG A 37 3.39 -11.78 0.49
C ARG A 37 2.24 -12.71 0.08
N ASN A 38 1.37 -13.11 1.01
CA ASN A 38 0.20 -13.91 0.69
C ASN A 38 -0.76 -13.14 -0.23
N LEU A 39 -1.03 -11.88 0.09
CA LEU A 39 -1.87 -11.03 -0.74
C LEU A 39 -1.30 -10.89 -2.17
N TYR A 40 0.00 -10.64 -2.30
CA TYR A 40 0.70 -10.66 -3.58
C TYR A 40 0.50 -11.97 -4.34
N HIS A 41 0.66 -13.13 -3.68
CA HIS A 41 0.50 -14.42 -4.33
C HIS A 41 -0.93 -14.69 -4.80
N ILE A 42 -1.94 -14.24 -4.05
CA ILE A 42 -3.35 -14.34 -4.47
C ILE A 42 -3.59 -13.52 -5.74
N PHE A 43 -3.17 -12.25 -5.76
CA PHE A 43 -3.32 -11.41 -6.96
C PHE A 43 -2.51 -11.93 -8.14
N LYS A 44 -1.30 -12.45 -7.89
CA LYS A 44 -0.46 -13.07 -8.92
C LYS A 44 -1.11 -14.34 -9.49
N PHE A 45 -1.74 -15.15 -8.64
CA PHE A 45 -2.47 -16.33 -9.09
C PHE A 45 -3.63 -15.95 -10.00
N ILE A 46 -4.43 -14.96 -9.60
CA ILE A 46 -5.51 -14.41 -10.43
C ILE A 46 -4.93 -13.92 -11.77
N ASP A 47 -3.82 -13.18 -11.73
CA ASP A 47 -3.17 -12.62 -12.91
C ASP A 47 -2.69 -13.66 -13.91
N ASN A 48 -2.06 -14.72 -13.40
CA ASN A 48 -1.50 -15.79 -14.22
C ASN A 48 -2.52 -16.87 -14.64
N SER A 49 -3.71 -16.88 -14.03
CA SER A 49 -4.73 -17.88 -14.34
C SER A 49 -5.33 -17.70 -15.74
N GLU A 50 -5.95 -18.76 -16.30
CA GLU A 50 -6.72 -18.68 -17.54
C GLU A 50 -8.20 -18.33 -17.29
N ILE A 51 -8.54 -17.90 -16.07
CA ILE A 51 -9.90 -17.55 -15.67
C ILE A 51 -10.38 -16.34 -16.49
N THR A 52 -11.60 -16.41 -17.01
CA THR A 52 -12.22 -15.33 -17.79
C THR A 52 -12.50 -14.10 -16.90
N ASP A 53 -13.09 -14.29 -15.72
CA ASP A 53 -13.58 -13.20 -14.86
C ASP A 53 -12.58 -12.72 -13.80
N LYS A 54 -11.31 -12.52 -14.14
CA LYS A 54 -10.25 -12.07 -13.21
C LYS A 54 -10.64 -10.84 -12.39
N SER A 55 -11.40 -9.92 -12.99
CA SER A 55 -11.90 -8.69 -12.35
C SER A 55 -12.86 -8.99 -11.18
N GLN A 56 -13.68 -10.03 -11.29
CA GLN A 56 -14.59 -10.45 -10.23
C GLN A 56 -13.81 -11.02 -9.05
N TYR A 57 -12.86 -11.91 -9.30
CA TYR A 57 -12.03 -12.50 -8.24
C TYR A 57 -11.12 -11.47 -7.56
N SER A 58 -10.51 -10.57 -8.33
CA SER A 58 -9.71 -9.49 -7.74
C SER A 58 -10.59 -8.57 -6.90
N SER A 59 -11.83 -8.28 -7.33
CA SER A 59 -12.80 -7.51 -6.54
C SER A 59 -13.21 -8.21 -5.25
N LEU A 60 -13.35 -9.54 -5.26
CA LEU A 60 -13.63 -10.31 -4.06
C LEU A 60 -12.48 -10.19 -3.05
N VAL A 61 -11.23 -10.34 -3.50
CA VAL A 61 -10.05 -10.16 -2.63
C VAL A 61 -9.99 -8.75 -2.08
N ARG A 62 -10.23 -7.72 -2.91
CA ARG A 62 -10.28 -6.32 -2.45
C ARG A 62 -11.36 -6.10 -1.40
N ALA A 63 -12.52 -6.76 -1.50
CA ALA A 63 -13.60 -6.62 -0.53
C ALA A 63 -13.27 -7.19 0.85
N GLN A 64 -12.24 -8.03 0.96
CA GLN A 64 -11.75 -8.53 2.25
C GLN A 64 -10.77 -7.57 2.93
N LEU A 65 -10.21 -6.60 2.21
CA LEU A 65 -9.23 -5.68 2.75
C LEU A 65 -9.93 -4.62 3.60
N SER A 66 -9.59 -4.57 4.88
CA SER A 66 -9.97 -3.47 5.74
C SER A 66 -9.29 -2.19 5.29
N ASN A 67 -9.91 -1.07 5.66
CA ASN A 67 -9.36 0.22 5.32
C ASN A 67 -7.94 0.45 5.88
N PHE A 68 -7.65 -0.04 7.07
CA PHE A 68 -6.30 0.03 7.64
C PHE A 68 -5.28 -0.78 6.84
N GLU A 69 -5.65 -1.96 6.34
CA GLU A 69 -4.77 -2.77 5.48
C GLU A 69 -4.50 -2.05 4.15
N LEU A 70 -5.49 -1.36 3.58
CA LEU A 70 -5.31 -0.52 2.39
C LEU A 70 -4.34 0.64 2.64
N VAL A 71 -4.44 1.32 3.78
CA VAL A 71 -3.52 2.41 4.17
C VAL A 71 -2.09 1.89 4.32
N ILE A 72 -1.89 0.78 5.03
CA ILE A 72 -0.54 0.19 5.21
C ILE A 72 0.00 -0.28 3.86
N LEU A 73 -0.83 -0.88 3.01
CA LEU A 73 -0.44 -1.31 1.65
C LEU A 73 -0.09 -0.10 0.76
N PHE A 74 -0.82 1.00 0.87
CA PHE A 74 -0.50 2.25 0.18
C PHE A 74 0.91 2.73 0.57
N TYR A 75 1.21 2.85 1.86
CA TYR A 75 2.55 3.25 2.31
C TYR A 75 3.63 2.22 1.95
N ASN A 76 3.32 0.91 1.93
CA ASN A 76 4.22 -0.08 1.38
C ASN A 76 4.53 0.19 -0.10
N SER A 77 3.53 0.57 -0.90
CA SER A 77 3.67 0.71 -2.35
C SER A 77 4.42 1.96 -2.84
N ILE A 78 4.60 2.96 -1.97
CA ILE A 78 5.32 4.21 -2.27
C ILE A 78 6.70 4.30 -1.62
N THR A 79 7.07 3.33 -0.77
CA THR A 79 8.38 3.28 -0.11
C THR A 79 9.28 2.22 -0.75
N ASP A 80 10.60 2.37 -0.57
CA ASP A 80 11.59 1.43 -1.13
C ASP A 80 11.52 0.02 -0.51
N TYR A 81 10.86 -0.11 0.65
CA TYR A 81 10.54 -1.39 1.30
C TYR A 81 9.36 -2.12 0.65
N GLY A 82 8.68 -1.45 -0.29
CA GLY A 82 7.62 -2.04 -1.09
C GLY A 82 8.10 -3.23 -1.90
N ASN A 83 7.27 -4.26 -2.02
CA ASN A 83 7.54 -5.31 -2.98
C ASN A 83 7.36 -4.73 -4.39
N LEU A 84 8.46 -4.42 -5.07
CA LEU A 84 8.47 -3.90 -6.45
C LEU A 84 7.64 -4.78 -7.41
N LYS A 85 7.47 -6.07 -7.11
CA LYS A 85 6.66 -7.00 -7.91
C LYS A 85 5.16 -6.88 -7.61
N PHE A 86 4.76 -6.33 -6.47
CA PHE A 86 3.36 -6.20 -6.09
C PHE A 86 2.73 -4.91 -6.62
N LYS A 87 3.51 -3.82 -6.71
CA LYS A 87 3.04 -2.54 -7.24
C LYS A 87 2.31 -2.63 -8.60
N PRO A 88 2.81 -3.36 -9.62
CA PRO A 88 2.08 -3.53 -10.88
C PRO A 88 0.69 -4.18 -10.72
N LEU A 89 0.53 -5.10 -9.76
CA LEU A 89 -0.75 -5.74 -9.48
C LEU A 89 -1.69 -4.81 -8.69
N ILE A 90 -1.14 -3.99 -7.80
CA ILE A 90 -1.89 -2.94 -7.07
C ILE A 90 -2.56 -1.99 -8.05
N GLU A 91 -1.80 -1.51 -9.03
CA GLU A 91 -2.26 -0.61 -10.10
C GLU A 91 -3.26 -1.34 -11.02
N LYS A 92 -2.85 -2.49 -11.61
CA LYS A 92 -3.68 -3.29 -12.53
C LYS A 92 -5.06 -3.65 -11.98
N TYR A 93 -5.14 -4.04 -10.72
CA TYR A 93 -6.39 -4.45 -10.08
C TYR A 93 -7.06 -3.36 -9.26
N LYS A 94 -6.52 -2.12 -9.27
CA LYS A 94 -7.06 -0.97 -8.53
C LYS A 94 -7.32 -1.34 -7.06
N ILE A 95 -6.34 -2.00 -6.43
CA ILE A 95 -6.47 -2.55 -5.07
C ILE A 95 -6.85 -1.46 -4.08
N LEU A 96 -6.25 -0.28 -4.22
CA LEU A 96 -6.44 0.86 -3.33
C LEU A 96 -7.70 1.70 -3.62
N LYS A 97 -8.54 1.34 -4.61
CA LYS A 97 -9.68 2.17 -5.07
C LYS A 97 -10.64 2.63 -3.96
N ASN A 98 -10.79 1.80 -2.92
CA ASN A 98 -11.78 2.00 -1.85
C ASN A 98 -11.13 2.47 -0.53
N ILE A 99 -9.90 2.96 -0.57
CA ILE A 99 -9.28 3.54 0.62
C ILE A 99 -10.09 4.76 1.09
N ASN A 100 -10.34 4.86 2.38
CA ASN A 100 -10.82 6.09 3.00
C ASN A 100 -9.62 7.02 3.21
N ILE A 101 -9.56 8.08 2.41
CA ILE A 101 -8.46 9.06 2.42
C ILE A 101 -8.31 9.78 3.77
N GLU A 102 -9.39 9.89 4.56
CA GLU A 102 -9.38 10.48 5.90
C GLU A 102 -8.51 9.71 6.91
N THR A 103 -8.16 8.45 6.57
CA THR A 103 -7.31 7.59 7.41
C THR A 103 -5.85 7.61 7.02
N LEU A 104 -5.47 8.42 6.01
CA LEU A 104 -4.08 8.69 5.72
C LEU A 104 -3.45 9.44 6.91
N ILE A 105 -2.16 9.21 7.14
CA ILE A 105 -1.42 9.77 8.30
C ILE A 105 -1.39 11.30 8.27
N ASP A 106 -1.44 11.87 7.08
CA ASP A 106 -1.48 13.30 6.77
C ASP A 106 -2.19 13.42 5.42
N GLU A 107 -3.51 13.53 5.48
CA GLU A 107 -4.38 13.51 4.30
C GLU A 107 -3.97 14.58 3.28
N GLU A 108 -3.79 15.82 3.75
CA GLU A 108 -3.48 16.98 2.90
C GLU A 108 -2.23 16.76 2.05
N LYS A 109 -1.21 16.11 2.62
CA LYS A 109 0.06 15.87 1.91
C LYS A 109 0.12 14.56 1.16
N HIS A 110 -0.57 13.53 1.64
CA HIS A 110 -0.44 12.18 1.09
C HIS A 110 -1.44 11.89 -0.03
N ILE A 111 -2.48 12.71 -0.20
CA ILE A 111 -3.49 12.53 -1.23
C ILE A 111 -2.90 12.54 -2.66
N GLU A 112 -1.90 13.38 -2.93
CA GLU A 112 -1.26 13.45 -4.25
C GLU A 112 -0.52 12.14 -4.59
N TYR A 113 0.14 11.53 -3.60
CA TYR A 113 0.81 10.23 -3.75
C TYR A 113 -0.22 9.12 -4.01
N TYR A 114 -1.36 9.15 -3.32
CA TYR A 114 -2.44 8.20 -3.58
C TYR A 114 -3.01 8.33 -4.99
N GLU A 115 -3.32 9.55 -5.43
CA GLU A 115 -3.84 9.80 -6.77
C GLU A 115 -2.84 9.40 -7.87
N SER A 116 -1.53 9.49 -7.61
CA SER A 116 -0.49 9.03 -8.55
C SER A 116 -0.54 7.51 -8.85
N LEU A 117 -1.03 6.71 -7.90
CA LEU A 117 -1.18 5.25 -8.01
C LEU A 117 -2.52 4.82 -8.62
N LYS A 118 -3.52 5.69 -8.58
CA LYS A 118 -4.87 5.42 -9.10
C LYS A 118 -4.99 5.68 -10.61
N ASN A 119 -4.13 6.55 -11.12
CA ASN A 119 -4.14 7.04 -12.50
C ASN A 119 -3.14 6.32 -13.44
N ARG A 120 -2.59 5.18 -13.01
CA ARG A 120 -1.71 4.30 -13.80
C ARG A 120 -2.37 2.93 -13.97
#